data_AF-A0A9D8ZN81-F1
#
_entry.id   AF-A0A9D8ZN81-F1
#
_cell.length_a   1.000
_cell.length_b   1.000
_cell.length_c   1.000
_cell.angle_alpha   90.00
_cell.angle_beta   90.00
_cell.angle_gamma   90.00
#
_symmetry.space_group_name_H-M   'P 1'
#
loop_
_entity.id
_entity.type
_entity.pdbx_description
1 polymer ?
#
loop_
_entity_poly.entity_id
_entity_poly.type
_entity_poly.pdbx_seq_one_letter_code
_entity_poly.pdbx_strand_id
1 'polypeptide(L)'
;MAVKEMAKNTELNPIVSTLRARFVDTARDKLDVIDQAIRDIDGNADTARALEIKKTAHSLKGMAGSFGFMSVTRIAEAFEDYLAAAIEADALSRDGARQYCDAMQTIIESGEEPEENETAAVLAGLPAPAGTY
;
A
#
# COMPACT_ATOMS: atom_id res chain seq x y z
N MET A 1 34.37 31.57 11.40
CA MET A 1 33.00 31.55 11.97
C MET A 1 31.98 31.47 10.83
N ALA A 2 32.03 30.41 10.01
CA ALA A 2 31.17 30.25 8.82
C ALA A 2 30.64 28.81 8.62
N VAL A 3 31.03 27.86 9.48
CA VAL A 3 30.63 26.44 9.34
C VAL A 3 29.33 26.14 10.08
N LYS A 4 28.84 27.07 10.92
CA LYS A 4 27.66 26.85 11.78
C LYS A 4 26.33 27.24 11.12
N GLU A 5 26.35 27.79 9.90
CA GLU A 5 25.16 28.24 9.17
C GLU A 5 24.62 27.24 8.15
N MET A 6 25.36 26.18 7.81
CA MET A 6 24.91 25.18 6.82
C MET A 6 24.01 24.07 7.40
N ALA A 7 23.84 24.02 8.73
CA ALA A 7 23.09 22.95 9.41
C ALA A 7 21.60 23.27 9.68
N LYS A 8 21.04 24.34 9.07
CA LYS A 8 19.66 24.80 9.33
C LYS A 8 18.83 25.02 8.07
N ASN A 9 18.90 24.11 7.10
CA ASN A 9 17.96 24.14 5.97
C ASN A 9 17.27 22.80 5.70
N THR A 10 17.15 21.96 6.74
CA THR A 10 16.32 20.74 6.71
C THR A 10 14.91 21.04 7.26
N GLU A 11 14.41 22.26 7.07
CA GLU A 11 12.97 22.47 7.14
C GLU A 11 12.42 22.04 5.79
N LEU A 12 11.86 20.81 5.74
CA LEU A 12 11.01 20.39 4.63
C LEU A 12 10.11 21.57 4.24
N ASN A 13 10.19 21.99 2.97
CA ASN A 13 9.38 23.08 2.45
C ASN A 13 7.93 22.92 2.98
N PRO A 14 7.35 23.92 3.66
CA PRO A 14 6.04 23.79 4.32
C PRO A 14 4.94 23.34 3.35
N ILE A 15 5.09 23.65 2.05
CA ILE A 15 4.22 23.15 0.99
C ILE A 15 4.35 21.63 0.84
N VAL A 16 5.58 21.10 0.80
CA VAL A 16 5.85 19.65 0.69
C VAL A 16 5.31 18.91 1.90
N SER A 17 5.50 19.45 3.11
CA SER A 17 4.93 18.87 4.33
C SER A 17 3.40 18.83 4.29
N THR A 18 2.75 19.91 3.85
CA THR A 18 1.29 19.97 3.68
C THR A 18 0.78 18.98 2.64
N LEU A 19 1.47 18.88 1.50
CA LEU A 19 1.10 17.93 0.44
C LEU A 19 1.26 16.48 0.91
N ARG A 20 2.31 16.18 1.69
CA ARG A 20 2.53 14.86 2.29
C ARG A 20 1.43 14.51 3.30
N ALA A 21 1.05 15.45 4.16
CA ALA A 21 -0.05 15.24 5.11
C ALA A 21 -1.37 14.94 4.38
N ARG A 22 -1.69 15.73 3.34
CA ARG A 22 -2.87 15.49 2.49
C ARG A 22 -2.82 14.14 1.78
N PHE A 23 -1.65 13.72 1.33
CA PHE A 23 -1.46 12.38 0.77
C PHE A 23 -1.81 11.31 1.80
N VAL A 24 -1.29 11.40 3.03
CA VAL A 24 -1.57 10.42 4.09
C VAL A 24 -3.07 10.32 4.36
N ASP A 25 -3.77 11.45 4.44
CA ASP A 25 -5.23 11.45 4.61
C ASP A 25 -5.94 10.80 3.43
N THR A 26 -5.55 11.14 2.20
CA THR A 26 -6.14 10.53 0.98
C THR A 26 -5.82 9.03 0.88
N ALA A 27 -4.66 8.61 1.37
CA ALA A 27 -4.24 7.22 1.40
C ALA A 27 -5.07 6.42 2.41
N ARG A 28 -5.36 6.99 3.58
CA ARG A 28 -6.28 6.42 4.58
C ARG A 28 -7.68 6.21 4.00
N ASP A 29 -8.26 7.22 3.35
CA ASP A 29 -9.57 7.10 2.72
C ASP A 29 -9.63 5.94 1.70
N LYS A 30 -8.54 5.72 0.95
CA LYS A 30 -8.46 4.60 0.00
C LYS A 30 -8.29 3.25 0.68
N LEU A 31 -7.52 3.19 1.76
CA LEU A 31 -7.39 1.98 2.56
C LEU A 31 -8.71 1.61 3.21
N ASP A 32 -9.51 2.58 3.66
CA ASP A 32 -10.85 2.34 4.18
C ASP A 32 -11.79 1.75 3.10
N VAL A 33 -11.71 2.26 1.87
CA VAL A 33 -12.45 1.70 0.73
C VAL A 33 -12.01 0.25 0.44
N ILE A 34 -10.70 -0.01 0.44
CA ILE A 34 -10.16 -1.37 0.26
C ILE A 34 -10.64 -2.28 1.39
N ASP A 35 -10.53 -1.84 2.65
CA ASP A 35 -10.91 -2.63 3.82
C ASP A 35 -12.40 -2.96 3.81
N GLN A 36 -13.25 -1.99 3.44
CA GLN A 36 -14.68 -2.23 3.28
C GLN A 36 -14.96 -3.26 2.17
N ALA A 37 -14.33 -3.12 1.00
CA ALA A 37 -14.48 -4.08 -0.08
C ALA A 37 -13.99 -5.49 0.32
N ILE A 38 -12.96 -5.60 1.16
CA ILE A 38 -12.48 -6.86 1.73
C ILE A 38 -13.51 -7.47 2.69
N ARG A 39 -14.10 -6.67 3.58
CA ARG A 39 -15.15 -7.14 4.52
C ARG A 39 -16.36 -7.72 3.78
N ASP A 40 -16.68 -7.16 2.62
CA ASP A 40 -17.83 -7.53 1.80
C ASP A 40 -17.58 -8.75 0.89
N ILE A 41 -16.38 -9.35 0.90
CA ILE A 41 -16.09 -10.61 0.19
C ILE A 41 -16.90 -11.74 0.84
N ASP A 42 -17.93 -12.27 0.18
CA ASP A 42 -18.84 -13.30 0.73
C ASP A 42 -18.67 -14.66 0.03
N GLY A 43 -17.53 -15.31 0.24
CA GLY A 43 -17.19 -16.62 -0.33
C GLY A 43 -16.16 -16.56 -1.45
N ASN A 44 -16.06 -17.65 -2.22
CA ASN A 44 -15.11 -17.77 -3.34
C ASN A 44 -15.67 -17.05 -4.58
N ALA A 45 -14.79 -16.54 -5.46
CA ALA A 45 -15.11 -15.84 -6.72
C ALA A 45 -15.85 -14.48 -6.65
N ASP A 46 -15.59 -13.61 -5.65
CA ASP A 46 -16.08 -12.22 -5.74
C ASP A 46 -15.20 -11.35 -6.67
N THR A 47 -15.31 -11.63 -7.97
CA THR A 47 -14.56 -10.93 -9.03
C THR A 47 -14.84 -9.43 -9.00
N ALA A 48 -16.07 -9.03 -8.66
CA ALA A 48 -16.44 -7.62 -8.59
C ALA A 48 -15.68 -6.90 -7.47
N ARG A 49 -15.65 -7.50 -6.27
CA ARG A 49 -14.85 -6.99 -5.15
C ARG A 49 -13.36 -7.01 -5.46
N ALA A 50 -12.83 -8.08 -6.05
CA ALA A 50 -11.42 -8.16 -6.42
C ALA A 50 -11.01 -7.04 -7.40
N LEU A 51 -11.84 -6.74 -8.41
CA LEU A 51 -11.60 -5.65 -9.35
C LEU A 51 -11.71 -4.26 -8.69
N GLU A 52 -12.65 -4.08 -7.77
CA GLU A 52 -12.81 -2.86 -6.98
C GLU A 52 -11.58 -2.58 -6.10
N ILE A 53 -11.11 -3.61 -5.39
CA ILE A 53 -9.89 -3.55 -4.58
C ILE A 53 -8.69 -3.24 -5.48
N LYS A 54 -8.51 -3.98 -6.59
CA LYS A 54 -7.40 -3.79 -7.53
C LYS A 54 -7.34 -2.36 -8.06
N LYS A 55 -8.48 -1.79 -8.46
CA LYS A 55 -8.56 -0.41 -8.96
C LYS A 55 -8.15 0.61 -7.88
N THR A 56 -8.60 0.40 -6.65
CA THR A 56 -8.27 1.31 -5.54
C THR A 56 -6.79 1.20 -5.14
N ALA A 57 -6.25 -0.02 -5.09
CA ALA A 57 -4.83 -0.29 -4.86
C ALA A 57 -3.95 0.34 -5.95
N HIS A 58 -4.34 0.23 -7.23
CA HIS A 58 -3.67 0.88 -8.34
C HIS A 58 -3.59 2.40 -8.19
N SER A 59 -4.70 3.01 -7.75
CA SER A 59 -4.73 4.44 -7.47
C SER A 59 -3.83 4.81 -6.29
N LEU A 60 -3.78 3.99 -5.24
CA LEU A 60 -2.90 4.20 -4.09
C LEU A 60 -1.42 4.09 -4.49
N LYS A 61 -1.07 3.09 -5.31
CA LYS A 61 0.28 2.89 -5.89
C LYS A 61 0.81 4.15 -6.57
N GLY A 62 0.02 4.72 -7.49
CA GLY A 62 0.42 5.93 -8.22
C GLY A 62 0.65 7.15 -7.32
N MET A 63 -0.17 7.30 -6.28
CA MET A 63 0.02 8.38 -5.30
C MET A 63 1.24 8.13 -4.42
N ALA A 64 1.39 6.92 -3.88
CA ALA A 64 2.48 6.56 -2.96
C ALA A 64 3.86 6.83 -3.57
N GLY A 65 4.08 6.43 -4.82
CA GLY A 65 5.33 6.70 -5.54
C GLY A 65 5.63 8.20 -5.71
N SER A 66 4.60 9.05 -5.81
CA SER A 66 4.76 10.51 -5.92
C SER A 66 5.19 11.17 -4.61
N PHE A 67 4.97 10.52 -3.47
CA PHE A 67 5.24 11.05 -2.12
C PHE A 67 6.35 10.30 -1.38
N GLY A 68 7.09 9.42 -2.08
CA GLY A 68 8.27 8.72 -1.56
C GLY A 68 7.97 7.45 -0.76
N PHE A 69 6.77 6.88 -0.89
CA PHE A 69 6.39 5.62 -0.26
C PHE A 69 6.54 4.45 -1.26
N MET A 70 7.78 4.04 -1.51
CA MET A 70 8.10 3.02 -2.51
C MET A 70 7.72 1.61 -2.04
N SER A 71 7.81 1.35 -0.75
CA SER A 71 7.34 0.15 -0.06
C SER A 71 5.85 -0.08 -0.32
N VAL A 72 5.00 0.94 -0.12
CA VAL A 72 3.56 0.89 -0.42
C VAL A 72 3.31 0.66 -1.91
N THR A 73 4.12 1.27 -2.78
CA THR A 73 4.03 1.05 -4.24
C THR A 73 4.24 -0.43 -4.59
N ARG A 74 5.25 -1.06 -4.00
CA ARG A 74 5.59 -2.48 -4.22
C ARG A 74 4.57 -3.43 -3.61
N ILE A 75 4.07 -3.13 -2.42
CA ILE A 75 3.02 -3.92 -1.79
C ILE A 75 1.72 -3.84 -2.60
N ALA A 76 1.35 -2.65 -3.10
CA ALA A 76 0.18 -2.50 -3.96
C ALA A 76 0.33 -3.24 -5.30
N GLU A 77 1.52 -3.26 -5.89
CA GLU A 77 1.82 -4.05 -7.09
C GLU A 77 1.70 -5.55 -6.81
N ALA A 78 2.32 -6.06 -5.74
CA ALA A 78 2.16 -7.46 -5.33
C ALA A 78 0.70 -7.81 -5.01
N PHE A 79 -0.08 -6.87 -4.49
CA PHE A 79 -1.50 -7.07 -4.24
C PHE A 79 -2.30 -7.16 -5.55
N GLU A 80 -1.99 -6.33 -6.56
CA GLU A 80 -2.59 -6.42 -7.90
C GLU A 80 -2.35 -7.81 -8.53
N ASP A 81 -1.16 -8.37 -8.35
CA ASP A 81 -0.79 -9.71 -8.84
C ASP A 81 -1.51 -10.82 -8.07
N TYR A 82 -1.55 -10.72 -6.74
CA TYR A 82 -2.32 -11.65 -5.89
C TYR A 82 -3.80 -11.69 -6.31
N LEU A 83 -4.43 -10.51 -6.50
CA LEU A 83 -5.83 -10.42 -6.90
C LEU A 83 -6.06 -11.01 -8.29
N ALA A 84 -5.16 -10.78 -9.23
CA ALA A 84 -5.26 -11.35 -10.58
C ALA A 84 -5.22 -12.89 -10.55
N ALA A 85 -4.23 -13.47 -9.87
CA ALA A 85 -4.11 -14.92 -9.73
C ALA A 85 -5.28 -15.53 -8.95
N ALA A 86 -5.76 -14.84 -7.91
CA ALA A 86 -6.90 -15.30 -7.11
C ALA A 86 -8.21 -15.32 -7.90
N ILE A 87 -8.42 -14.36 -8.81
CA ILE A 87 -9.56 -14.38 -9.74
C ILE A 87 -9.45 -15.58 -10.69
N GLU A 88 -8.28 -15.80 -11.29
CA GLU A 88 -8.06 -16.90 -12.24
C GLU A 88 -8.24 -18.28 -11.59
N ALA A 89 -7.78 -18.43 -10.35
CA ALA A 89 -7.84 -19.68 -9.60
C ALA A 89 -9.14 -19.90 -8.82
N ASP A 90 -10.09 -18.95 -8.85
CA ASP A 90 -11.28 -18.95 -7.99
C ASP A 90 -10.94 -19.17 -6.49
N ALA A 91 -9.92 -18.45 -6.04
CA ALA A 91 -9.28 -18.67 -4.74
C ALA A 91 -9.05 -17.38 -3.96
N LEU A 92 -9.90 -16.37 -4.15
CA LEU A 92 -9.84 -15.12 -3.40
C LEU A 92 -10.04 -15.39 -1.90
N SER A 93 -9.04 -15.02 -1.10
CA SER A 93 -9.09 -15.12 0.35
C SER A 93 -9.24 -13.73 0.96
N ARG A 94 -10.28 -13.55 1.79
CA ARG A 94 -10.47 -12.34 2.60
C ARG A 94 -9.26 -12.08 3.49
N ASP A 95 -8.75 -13.11 4.16
CA ASP A 95 -7.59 -13.00 5.05
C ASP A 95 -6.32 -12.66 4.27
N GLY A 96 -6.18 -13.25 3.08
CA GLY A 96 -5.05 -12.93 2.20
C GLY A 96 -5.07 -11.47 1.76
N ALA A 97 -6.21 -10.98 1.27
CA ALA A 97 -6.39 -9.59 0.88
C ALA A 97 -6.20 -8.61 2.05
N ARG A 98 -6.65 -8.99 3.26
CA ARG A 98 -6.48 -8.18 4.48
C ARG A 98 -5.01 -7.96 4.83
N GLN A 99 -4.15 -8.98 4.71
CA GLN A 99 -2.73 -8.85 5.01
C GLN A 99 -2.03 -7.78 4.15
N TYR A 100 -2.41 -7.66 2.87
CA TYR A 100 -1.90 -6.59 2.01
C TYR A 100 -2.37 -5.21 2.46
N CYS A 101 -3.65 -5.08 2.82
CA CYS A 101 -4.22 -3.81 3.31
C CYS A 101 -3.54 -3.36 4.61
N ASP A 102 -3.39 -4.26 5.58
CA ASP A 102 -2.78 -4.00 6.88
C ASP A 102 -1.30 -3.60 6.74
N ALA A 103 -0.56 -4.23 5.83
CA ALA A 103 0.83 -3.89 5.54
C ALA A 103 0.97 -2.45 4.99
N MET A 104 0.13 -2.07 4.02
CA MET A 104 0.13 -0.70 3.50
C MET A 104 -0.31 0.32 4.57
N GLN A 105 -1.33 -0.02 5.36
CA GLN A 105 -1.82 0.83 6.44
C GLN A 105 -0.73 1.11 7.48
N THR A 106 -0.01 0.07 7.92
CA THR A 106 1.09 0.19 8.89
C THR A 106 2.13 1.20 8.43
N ILE A 107 2.54 1.13 7.17
CA ILE A 107 3.55 2.03 6.60
C ILE A 107 3.01 3.46 6.50
N ILE A 108 1.81 3.63 5.95
CA ILE A 108 1.19 4.95 5.79
C ILE A 108 0.97 5.63 7.15
N GLU A 109 0.57 4.89 8.17
CA GLU A 109 0.36 5.40 9.53
C GLU A 109 1.66 5.72 10.26
N SER A 110 2.72 4.93 10.05
CA SER A 110 4.05 5.26 10.57
C SER A 110 4.57 6.58 9.99
N GLY A 111 4.17 6.89 8.74
CA GLY A 111 4.67 8.06 8.02
C GLY A 111 6.16 7.98 7.71
N GLU A 112 6.78 6.81 7.82
CA GLU A 112 8.19 6.54 7.57
C GLU A 112 8.29 5.49 6.46
N GLU A 113 9.25 5.68 5.56
CA GLU A 113 9.53 4.68 4.53
C GLU A 113 10.43 3.61 5.15
N PRO A 114 10.00 2.33 5.20
CA PRO A 114 10.81 1.26 5.75
C PRO A 114 12.09 1.06 4.96
N GLU A 115 13.09 0.50 5.61
CA GLU A 115 14.32 0.09 4.92
C GLU A 115 14.04 -1.04 3.91
N GLU A 116 14.93 -1.21 2.94
CA GLU A 116 14.75 -2.20 1.86
C GLU A 116 14.61 -3.64 2.39
N ASN A 117 15.37 -4.00 3.44
CA ASN A 117 15.31 -5.31 4.07
C ASN A 117 13.98 -5.55 4.81
N GLU A 118 13.43 -4.52 5.46
CA GLU A 118 12.13 -4.58 6.12
C GLU A 118 11.01 -4.71 5.09
N THR A 119 11.07 -3.92 4.02
CA THR A 119 10.13 -4.02 2.90
C THR A 119 10.15 -5.42 2.27
N ALA A 120 11.34 -5.98 2.05
CA ALA A 120 11.50 -7.34 1.53
C ALA A 120 10.94 -8.40 2.50
N ALA A 121 11.14 -8.24 3.81
CA ALA A 121 10.60 -9.13 4.82
C ALA A 121 9.06 -9.08 4.88
N VAL A 122 8.48 -7.89 4.79
CA VAL A 122 7.02 -7.71 4.70
C VAL A 122 6.49 -8.43 3.47
N LEU A 123 7.06 -8.15 2.28
CA LEU A 123 6.63 -8.80 1.03
C LEU A 123 6.75 -10.33 1.08
N ALA A 124 7.81 -10.86 1.68
CA ALA A 124 8.01 -12.31 1.83
C ALA A 124 7.00 -12.95 2.81
N GLY A 125 6.43 -12.17 3.72
CA GLY A 125 5.38 -12.61 4.64
C GLY A 125 3.97 -12.53 4.06
N LEU A 126 3.79 -11.87 2.91
CA LEU A 126 2.47 -11.74 2.28
C LEU A 126 2.08 -13.01 1.50
N PRO A 127 0.77 -13.28 1.34
CA PRO A 127 0.28 -14.45 0.61
C PRO A 127 0.75 -14.43 -0.84
N ALA A 128 1.38 -15.51 -1.31
CA ALA A 128 1.78 -15.61 -2.71
C ALA A 128 0.56 -15.66 -3.66
N PRO A 129 0.67 -15.17 -4.91
CA PRO A 129 -0.34 -15.38 -5.93
C PRO A 129 -0.63 -16.88 -6.12
N ALA A 130 -1.92 -17.24 -6.21
CA ALA A 130 -2.34 -18.63 -6.36
C ALA A 130 -1.70 -19.27 -7.61
N GLY A 131 -1.21 -20.50 -7.49
CA GLY A 131 -0.59 -21.25 -8.61
C GLY A 131 0.92 -21.08 -8.80
N THR A 132 1.63 -20.51 -7.84
CA THR A 132 3.10 -20.34 -7.86
C THR A 132 3.90 -21.53 -7.30
N TYR A 133 3.31 -22.74 -7.22
CA TYR A 133 3.97 -23.96 -6.73
C TYR A 133 4.03 -25.06 -7.79
#